data_AF-A0AAU3I939-F1
#
_entry.id   AF-A0AAU3I939-F1
#
_cell.length_a   1.000
_cell.length_b   1.000
_cell.length_c   1.000
_cell.angle_alpha   90.00
_cell.angle_beta   90.00
_cell.angle_gamma   90.00
#
_symmetry.space_group_name_H-M   'P 1'
#
loop_
_entity.id
_entity.type
_entity.pdbx_description
1 polymer ?
#
loop_
_entity_poly.entity_id
_entity_poly.type
_entity_poly.pdbx_seq_one_letter_code
_entity_poly.pdbx_strand_id
1 'polypeptide(L)'
;MPPVSVRVAAAQFAVGIDRSANLAAVLRAVGAAAARKARLVVLPEFCNHLSWYEDREHALREACVLGDTFLTEVAAAAARHGLYVKLHVTLAAPATPPVPGRADGMRITATSLLFAPDGTLVGRADKQTLMGSENDHLDPADAEGPVVETGLGPVGLYSCMEGVINEVCRSLSLRGARLLLNSLNSFALDEASLHIPVRAAENKVWVVAANKVGPLIPEARLAAVAEGLGIPPEALHGAGESQIVAPDGTVAAKAPRTGEALAVADIDPLGALDKHRPDGTDVFAARRPDLYGPIARSPRPVPAFGGRRAGSVTAAVLRPAGTGRAAVEDAARLAADAAERGARLLVLPELFLFPSGRVPAHLTGTEAGALAAGALRTLADALSGTDALLACTVPAGDVHLGVLTGAGGPVLRVPQLHPSARHASWATGRAGPPEVHDAAWGRIALVAGDDSVHPETFRLAALAGADTVAVCFTGLEPWESALGLPERSAENRLNLVAAGHGQGAVHALPSDFGLWQNHGGGFTGRISHPRTTTATGPLTLAEIHPAQALRRMLSRSTDLVDGRPWRLSGALVAPSGAPAPRPA
;
A
#
# COMPACT_ATOMS: atom_id res chain seq x y z
N MET A 1 -2.56 19.90 -25.95
CA MET A 1 -2.10 19.89 -24.54
C MET A 1 -3.32 19.78 -23.64
N PRO A 2 -3.33 18.92 -22.62
CA PRO A 2 -4.43 18.89 -21.65
C PRO A 2 -4.57 20.27 -20.99
N PRO A 3 -5.78 20.70 -20.59
CA PRO A 3 -5.94 21.95 -19.86
C PRO A 3 -5.13 21.89 -18.56
N VAL A 4 -4.57 23.03 -18.14
CA VAL A 4 -3.74 23.17 -16.92
C VAL A 4 -4.49 22.72 -15.65
N SER A 5 -5.83 22.70 -15.70
CA SER A 5 -6.67 22.15 -14.66
C SER A 5 -7.86 21.38 -15.25
N VAL A 6 -8.18 20.23 -14.66
CA VAL A 6 -9.28 19.34 -15.04
C VAL A 6 -10.17 19.12 -13.82
N ARG A 7 -11.48 19.31 -13.97
CA ARG A 7 -12.45 18.94 -12.93
C ARG A 7 -12.78 17.46 -12.97
N VAL A 8 -12.65 16.77 -11.85
CA VAL A 8 -12.99 15.35 -11.70
C VAL A 8 -13.95 15.14 -10.53
N ALA A 9 -14.67 14.02 -10.55
CA ALA A 9 -15.61 13.67 -9.50
C ALA A 9 -15.52 12.20 -9.08
N ALA A 10 -15.72 11.93 -7.78
CA ALA A 10 -15.93 10.61 -7.23
C ALA A 10 -17.34 10.51 -6.64
N ALA A 11 -18.16 9.61 -7.20
CA ALA A 11 -19.55 9.43 -6.80
C ALA A 11 -19.67 8.40 -5.67
N GLN A 12 -20.61 8.65 -4.77
CA GLN A 12 -20.87 7.81 -3.61
C GLN A 12 -22.35 7.51 -3.55
N PHE A 13 -22.74 6.24 -3.64
CA PHE A 13 -24.13 5.81 -3.52
C PHE A 13 -24.24 4.34 -3.11
N ALA A 14 -25.43 3.93 -2.70
CA ALA A 14 -25.73 2.55 -2.38
C ALA A 14 -26.07 1.74 -3.64
N VAL A 15 -25.69 0.47 -3.65
CA VAL A 15 -26.04 -0.48 -4.70
C VAL A 15 -26.78 -1.64 -4.05
N GLY A 16 -27.93 -2.00 -4.61
CA GLY A 16 -28.75 -3.14 -4.16
C GLY A 16 -28.69 -4.33 -5.13
N ILE A 17 -29.68 -5.21 -5.00
CA ILE A 17 -29.88 -6.37 -5.90
C ILE A 17 -30.74 -6.04 -7.13
N ASP A 18 -31.46 -4.90 -7.14
CA ASP A 18 -32.26 -4.47 -8.29
C ASP A 18 -31.40 -3.72 -9.31
N ARG A 19 -31.10 -4.36 -10.43
CA ARG A 19 -30.29 -3.81 -11.54
C ARG A 19 -30.89 -2.53 -12.14
N SER A 20 -32.21 -2.39 -12.18
CA SER A 20 -32.87 -1.20 -12.75
C SER A 20 -32.73 0.00 -11.82
N ALA A 21 -32.93 -0.22 -10.51
CA ALA A 21 -32.71 0.81 -9.50
C ALA A 21 -31.23 1.25 -9.46
N ASN A 22 -30.31 0.29 -9.58
CA ASN A 22 -28.88 0.54 -9.64
C ASN A 22 -28.49 1.36 -10.90
N LEU A 23 -29.04 1.03 -12.07
CA LEU A 23 -28.82 1.81 -13.29
C LEU A 23 -29.32 3.25 -13.12
N ALA A 24 -30.51 3.44 -12.54
CA ALA A 24 -31.03 4.77 -12.27
C ALA A 24 -30.10 5.57 -11.33
N ALA A 25 -29.49 4.94 -10.32
CA ALA A 25 -28.51 5.58 -9.45
C ALA A 25 -27.24 5.97 -10.20
N VAL A 26 -26.71 5.08 -11.04
CA VAL A 26 -25.56 5.36 -11.92
C VAL A 26 -25.84 6.58 -12.81
N LEU A 27 -26.97 6.61 -13.50
CA LEU A 27 -27.33 7.69 -14.41
C LEU A 27 -27.52 9.03 -13.67
N ARG A 28 -28.12 9.02 -12.47
CA ARG A 28 -28.21 10.20 -11.60
C ARG A 28 -26.82 10.72 -11.20
N ALA A 29 -25.92 9.83 -10.78
CA ALA A 29 -24.56 10.21 -10.39
C ALA A 29 -23.76 10.83 -11.56
N VAL A 30 -23.87 10.24 -12.76
CA VAL A 30 -23.25 10.79 -13.99
C VAL A 30 -23.82 12.18 -14.32
N GLY A 31 -25.16 12.33 -14.26
CA GLY A 31 -25.82 13.62 -14.47
C GLY A 31 -25.42 14.68 -13.43
N ALA A 32 -25.27 14.30 -12.17
CA ALA A 32 -24.81 15.19 -11.10
C ALA A 32 -23.36 15.64 -11.32
N ALA A 33 -22.47 14.73 -11.73
CA ALA A 33 -21.08 15.09 -12.09
C ALA A 33 -21.02 16.05 -13.28
N ALA A 34 -21.83 15.80 -14.31
CA ALA A 34 -21.96 16.68 -15.46
C ALA A 34 -22.48 18.08 -15.06
N ALA A 35 -23.47 18.17 -14.18
CA ALA A 35 -23.98 19.43 -13.66
C ALA A 35 -22.91 20.24 -12.89
N ARG A 36 -21.92 19.55 -12.31
CA ARG A 36 -20.75 20.17 -11.67
C ARG A 36 -19.60 20.47 -12.65
N LYS A 37 -19.81 20.22 -13.95
CA LYS A 37 -18.84 20.38 -15.04
C LYS A 37 -17.60 19.49 -14.90
N ALA A 38 -17.77 18.32 -14.28
CA ALA A 38 -16.70 17.32 -14.24
C ALA A 38 -16.44 16.76 -15.66
N ARG A 39 -15.16 16.57 -15.99
CA ARG A 39 -14.70 15.94 -17.23
C ARG A 39 -14.55 14.42 -17.09
N LEU A 40 -14.53 13.93 -15.85
CA LEU A 40 -14.45 12.52 -15.49
C LEU A 40 -15.25 12.30 -14.20
N VAL A 41 -16.00 11.21 -14.16
CA VAL A 41 -16.60 10.68 -12.92
C VAL A 41 -16.20 9.23 -12.71
N VAL A 42 -15.80 8.91 -11.48
CA VAL A 42 -15.58 7.54 -11.01
C VAL A 42 -16.78 7.11 -10.16
N LEU A 43 -17.31 5.93 -10.45
CA LEU A 43 -18.44 5.31 -9.74
C LEU A 43 -17.95 4.15 -8.85
N PRO A 44 -18.71 3.78 -7.81
CA PRO A 44 -18.36 2.67 -6.91
C PRO A 44 -18.23 1.31 -7.59
N GLU A 45 -17.73 0.32 -6.85
CA GLU A 45 -17.53 -1.03 -7.39
C GLU A 45 -18.86 -1.78 -7.55
N PHE A 46 -18.93 -2.76 -8.45
CA PHE A 46 -20.12 -3.58 -8.69
C PHE A 46 -21.42 -2.77 -8.87
N CYS A 47 -21.40 -1.73 -9.71
CA CYS A 47 -22.54 -0.83 -9.95
C CYS A 47 -23.80 -1.54 -10.46
N ASN A 48 -23.71 -2.75 -11.04
CA ASN A 48 -24.86 -3.47 -11.57
C ASN A 48 -25.64 -4.23 -10.50
N HIS A 49 -24.97 -4.82 -9.51
CA HIS A 49 -25.57 -5.72 -8.51
C HIS A 49 -24.62 -5.86 -7.31
N LEU A 50 -25.12 -6.14 -6.10
CA LEU A 50 -24.25 -6.49 -4.96
C LEU A 50 -23.33 -7.67 -5.28
N SER A 51 -22.09 -7.65 -4.78
CA SER A 51 -21.12 -8.74 -4.95
C SER A 51 -21.39 -9.92 -4.02
N TRP A 52 -22.65 -10.37 -3.99
CA TRP A 52 -23.15 -11.46 -3.15
C TRP A 52 -23.99 -12.39 -4.01
N TYR A 53 -23.45 -13.57 -4.30
CA TYR A 53 -24.08 -14.57 -5.16
C TYR A 53 -24.37 -15.83 -4.37
N GLU A 54 -25.42 -16.55 -4.79
CA GLU A 54 -25.79 -17.83 -4.17
C GLU A 54 -24.94 -18.96 -4.76
N ASP A 55 -24.74 -18.89 -6.08
CA ASP A 55 -23.91 -19.77 -6.86
C ASP A 55 -23.38 -19.01 -8.09
N ARG A 56 -22.61 -19.71 -8.92
CA ARG A 56 -22.05 -19.14 -10.15
C ARG A 56 -23.12 -18.86 -11.21
N GLU A 57 -24.22 -19.62 -11.24
CA GLU A 57 -25.30 -19.40 -12.19
C GLU A 57 -26.03 -18.08 -11.88
N HIS A 58 -26.26 -17.80 -10.59
CA HIS A 58 -26.74 -16.51 -10.12
C HIS A 58 -25.78 -15.38 -10.50
N ALA A 59 -24.47 -15.56 -10.29
CA ALA A 59 -23.48 -14.57 -10.75
C ALA A 59 -23.55 -14.31 -12.27
N LEU A 60 -23.77 -15.35 -13.07
CA LEU A 60 -23.92 -15.24 -14.53
C LEU A 60 -25.20 -14.51 -14.93
N ARG A 61 -26.34 -14.80 -14.28
CA ARG A 61 -27.63 -14.13 -14.55
C ARG A 61 -27.57 -12.62 -14.25
N GLU A 62 -26.89 -12.24 -13.17
CA GLU A 62 -26.78 -10.83 -12.74
C GLU A 62 -25.63 -10.07 -13.41
N ALA A 63 -24.72 -10.78 -14.09
CA ALA A 63 -23.63 -10.16 -14.81
C ALA A 63 -24.13 -9.27 -15.96
N CYS A 64 -23.39 -8.21 -16.21
CA CYS A 64 -23.49 -7.48 -17.45
C CYS A 64 -22.84 -8.26 -18.59
N VAL A 65 -23.31 -7.98 -19.82
CA VAL A 65 -22.65 -8.40 -21.06
C VAL A 65 -22.38 -7.14 -21.88
N LEU A 66 -21.24 -7.06 -22.57
CA LEU A 66 -20.96 -5.92 -23.43
C LEU A 66 -22.06 -5.75 -24.48
N GLY A 67 -22.63 -4.55 -24.57
CA GLY A 67 -23.78 -4.25 -25.43
C GLY A 67 -25.15 -4.51 -24.80
N ASP A 68 -25.21 -4.95 -23.53
CA ASP A 68 -26.49 -5.01 -22.81
C ASP A 68 -27.08 -3.61 -22.54
N THR A 69 -28.33 -3.57 -22.10
CA THR A 69 -29.03 -2.31 -21.82
C THR A 69 -28.33 -1.49 -20.72
N PHE A 70 -27.81 -2.13 -19.68
CA PHE A 70 -27.17 -1.44 -18.57
C PHE A 70 -25.95 -0.64 -19.05
N LEU A 71 -25.05 -1.29 -19.79
CA LEU A 71 -23.83 -0.66 -20.31
C LEU A 71 -24.13 0.31 -21.46
N THR A 72 -25.12 0.02 -22.29
CA THR A 72 -25.53 0.91 -23.39
C THR A 72 -26.09 2.24 -22.86
N GLU A 73 -26.91 2.22 -21.80
CA GLU A 73 -27.42 3.44 -21.17
C GLU A 73 -26.31 4.26 -20.48
N VAL A 74 -25.33 3.59 -19.87
CA VAL A 74 -24.14 4.27 -19.30
C VAL A 74 -23.31 4.93 -20.40
N ALA A 75 -23.06 4.22 -21.51
CA ALA A 75 -22.36 4.76 -22.68
C ALA A 75 -23.12 5.97 -23.26
N ALA A 76 -24.45 5.87 -23.40
CA ALA A 76 -25.28 6.96 -23.87
C ALA A 76 -25.26 8.17 -22.91
N ALA A 77 -25.18 7.95 -21.60
CA ALA A 77 -25.04 9.02 -20.62
C ALA A 77 -23.67 9.71 -20.71
N ALA A 78 -22.59 8.95 -20.90
CA ALA A 78 -21.25 9.49 -21.15
C ALA A 78 -21.25 10.41 -22.39
N ALA A 79 -21.83 9.92 -23.50
CA ALA A 79 -21.99 10.68 -24.74
C ALA A 79 -22.84 11.95 -24.58
N ARG A 80 -24.01 11.82 -23.93
CA ARG A 80 -24.96 12.92 -23.70
C ARG A 80 -24.34 14.05 -22.90
N HIS A 81 -23.51 13.72 -21.91
CA HIS A 81 -22.94 14.69 -20.99
C HIS A 81 -21.49 15.08 -21.32
N GLY A 82 -20.85 14.43 -22.29
CA GLY A 82 -19.51 14.79 -22.76
C GLY A 82 -18.40 14.61 -21.72
N LEU A 83 -18.48 13.57 -20.89
CA LEU A 83 -17.49 13.26 -19.85
C LEU A 83 -17.06 11.78 -19.89
N TYR A 84 -15.88 11.52 -19.36
CA TYR A 84 -15.45 10.15 -19.10
C TYR A 84 -16.24 9.56 -17.92
N VAL A 85 -16.66 8.30 -18.03
CA VAL A 85 -17.36 7.57 -16.96
C VAL A 85 -16.59 6.28 -16.67
N LYS A 86 -16.01 6.21 -15.47
CA LYS A 86 -15.40 4.98 -14.95
C LYS A 86 -16.38 4.29 -14.01
N LEU A 87 -16.75 3.06 -14.33
CA LEU A 87 -17.58 2.21 -13.49
C LEU A 87 -16.96 0.83 -13.35
N HIS A 88 -17.48 0.03 -12.44
CA HIS A 88 -17.10 -1.35 -12.28
C HIS A 88 -18.33 -2.23 -12.13
N VAL A 89 -18.36 -3.38 -12.78
CA VAL A 89 -19.50 -4.31 -12.83
C VAL A 89 -19.03 -5.74 -12.73
N THR A 90 -19.93 -6.67 -12.40
CA THR A 90 -19.73 -8.08 -12.74
C THR A 90 -19.98 -8.25 -14.23
N LEU A 91 -19.01 -8.77 -14.98
CA LEU A 91 -19.07 -8.91 -16.42
C LEU A 91 -18.94 -10.37 -16.82
N ALA A 92 -19.80 -10.83 -17.72
CA ALA A 92 -19.72 -12.14 -18.33
C ALA A 92 -19.31 -12.03 -19.80
N ALA A 93 -18.39 -12.90 -20.22
CA ALA A 93 -17.98 -13.04 -21.62
C ALA A 93 -17.68 -14.51 -21.93
N PRO A 94 -17.81 -14.95 -23.20
CA PRO A 94 -17.33 -16.28 -23.60
C PRO A 94 -15.86 -16.46 -23.25
N ALA A 95 -15.52 -17.59 -22.64
CA ALA A 95 -14.14 -17.91 -22.27
C ALA A 95 -13.39 -18.54 -23.45
N THR A 96 -12.24 -17.98 -23.85
CA THR A 96 -11.37 -18.58 -24.86
C THR A 96 -9.90 -18.36 -24.45
N PRO A 97 -9.17 -19.41 -24.01
CA PRO A 97 -9.62 -20.80 -23.81
C PRO A 97 -10.65 -20.94 -22.67
N PRO A 98 -11.36 -22.09 -22.56
CA PRO A 98 -12.26 -22.35 -21.43
C PRO A 98 -11.55 -22.20 -20.09
N VAL A 99 -12.26 -21.64 -19.09
CA VAL A 99 -11.72 -21.52 -17.72
C VAL A 99 -11.68 -22.92 -17.08
N PRO A 100 -10.51 -23.40 -16.59
CA PRO A 100 -10.42 -24.71 -15.94
C PRO A 100 -11.41 -24.84 -14.78
N GLY A 101 -12.16 -25.95 -14.75
CA GLY A 101 -13.16 -26.20 -13.70
C GLY A 101 -14.48 -25.45 -13.88
N ARG A 102 -14.68 -24.70 -14.97
CA ARG A 102 -15.96 -24.05 -15.31
C ARG A 102 -16.60 -24.72 -16.53
N ALA A 103 -17.76 -25.33 -16.33
CA ALA A 103 -18.49 -26.05 -17.38
C ALA A 103 -19.41 -25.15 -18.23
N ASP A 104 -19.66 -23.91 -17.77
CA ASP A 104 -20.56 -22.95 -18.43
C ASP A 104 -19.97 -22.30 -19.70
N GLY A 105 -18.66 -22.46 -19.95
CA GLY A 105 -17.99 -21.85 -21.10
C GLY A 105 -17.85 -20.32 -21.00
N MET A 106 -18.16 -19.73 -19.84
CA MET A 106 -18.14 -18.30 -19.58
C MET A 106 -17.02 -17.95 -18.62
N ARG A 107 -16.46 -16.76 -18.81
CA ARG A 107 -15.64 -16.08 -17.82
C ARG A 107 -16.50 -15.02 -17.16
N ILE A 108 -16.54 -15.01 -15.83
CA ILE A 108 -17.30 -14.05 -15.03
C ILE A 108 -16.32 -13.27 -14.18
N THR A 109 -16.13 -11.99 -14.45
CA THR A 109 -15.09 -11.17 -13.83
C THR A 109 -15.70 -9.99 -13.07
N ALA A 110 -14.99 -9.55 -12.04
CA ALA A 110 -15.11 -8.20 -11.52
C ALA A 110 -14.35 -7.27 -12.47
N THR A 111 -15.03 -6.34 -13.16
CA THR A 111 -14.42 -5.58 -14.27
C THR A 111 -14.67 -4.09 -14.17
N SER A 112 -13.59 -3.31 -14.20
CA SER A 112 -13.61 -1.86 -14.45
C SER A 112 -13.76 -1.57 -15.94
N LEU A 113 -14.65 -0.63 -16.28
CA LEU A 113 -14.89 -0.13 -17.63
C LEU A 113 -14.73 1.40 -17.65
N LEU A 114 -14.19 1.93 -18.73
CA LEU A 114 -14.06 3.38 -18.97
C LEU A 114 -14.71 3.75 -20.29
N PHE A 115 -15.80 4.51 -20.21
CA PHE A 115 -16.44 5.12 -21.37
C PHE A 115 -15.90 6.53 -21.60
N ALA A 116 -15.63 6.86 -22.86
CA ALA A 116 -15.18 8.17 -23.31
C ALA A 116 -16.36 9.15 -23.47
N PRO A 117 -16.08 10.46 -23.61
CA PRO A 117 -17.10 11.50 -23.81
C PRO A 117 -18.02 11.34 -25.02
N ASP A 118 -17.70 10.45 -25.96
CA ASP A 118 -18.50 10.11 -27.13
C ASP A 118 -19.32 8.81 -26.93
N GLY A 119 -19.20 8.17 -25.76
CA GLY A 119 -19.82 6.89 -25.43
C GLY A 119 -18.98 5.67 -25.80
N THR A 120 -17.80 5.84 -26.42
CA THR A 120 -16.93 4.72 -26.80
C THR A 120 -16.33 4.06 -25.56
N LEU A 121 -16.34 2.72 -25.48
CA LEU A 121 -15.60 1.99 -24.47
C LEU A 121 -14.10 2.03 -24.80
N VAL A 122 -13.32 2.77 -24.02
CA VAL A 122 -11.88 3.00 -24.26
C VAL A 122 -10.97 2.25 -23.27
N GLY A 123 -11.53 1.69 -22.20
CA GLY A 123 -10.76 0.92 -21.22
C GLY A 123 -11.57 -0.20 -20.61
N ARG A 124 -10.92 -1.35 -20.41
CA ARG A 124 -11.43 -2.50 -19.68
C ARG A 124 -10.29 -3.10 -18.84
N ALA A 125 -10.53 -3.33 -17.56
CA ALA A 125 -9.60 -4.00 -16.66
C ALA A 125 -10.38 -4.98 -15.78
N ASP A 126 -10.09 -6.27 -15.93
CA ASP A 126 -10.60 -7.29 -15.00
C ASP A 126 -9.76 -7.21 -13.70
N LYS A 127 -10.38 -7.41 -12.54
CA LYS A 127 -9.75 -7.30 -11.21
C LYS A 127 -8.73 -8.42 -11.03
N GLN A 128 -7.49 -8.05 -10.71
CA GLN A 128 -6.35 -8.97 -10.59
C GLN A 128 -6.30 -9.65 -9.22
N THR A 129 -6.76 -8.96 -8.18
CA THR A 129 -6.82 -9.49 -6.81
C THR A 129 -8.25 -9.50 -6.31
N LEU A 130 -8.85 -10.69 -6.29
CA LEU A 130 -10.20 -10.91 -5.77
C LEU A 130 -10.22 -11.03 -4.25
N MET A 131 -11.35 -10.66 -3.66
CA MET A 131 -11.53 -10.60 -2.21
C MET A 131 -12.71 -11.43 -1.72
N GLY A 132 -12.48 -12.25 -0.70
CA GLY A 132 -13.56 -12.98 -0.01
C GLY A 132 -14.39 -13.84 -0.97
N SER A 133 -15.71 -13.65 -0.92
CA SER A 133 -16.70 -14.39 -1.74
C SER A 133 -16.57 -14.16 -3.25
N GLU A 134 -15.86 -13.12 -3.69
CA GLU A 134 -15.52 -12.95 -5.12
C GLU A 134 -14.81 -14.19 -5.66
N ASN A 135 -13.94 -14.81 -4.84
CA ASN A 135 -13.18 -16.00 -5.23
C ASN A 135 -14.05 -17.25 -5.45
N ASP A 136 -15.28 -17.27 -4.92
CA ASP A 136 -16.16 -18.44 -5.03
C ASP A 136 -16.80 -18.50 -6.44
N HIS A 137 -17.14 -17.34 -7.01
CA HIS A 137 -17.99 -17.25 -8.21
C HIS A 137 -17.37 -16.49 -9.38
N LEU A 138 -16.37 -15.64 -9.13
CA LEU A 138 -15.70 -14.83 -10.14
C LEU A 138 -14.33 -15.41 -10.50
N ASP A 139 -13.86 -15.06 -11.69
CA ASP A 139 -12.58 -15.47 -12.23
C ASP A 139 -11.62 -14.25 -12.19
N PRO A 140 -10.39 -14.40 -11.67
CA PRO A 140 -9.43 -13.31 -11.61
C PRO A 140 -8.94 -12.92 -13.00
N ALA A 141 -8.35 -11.73 -13.12
CA ALA A 141 -7.70 -11.28 -14.35
C ALA A 141 -6.59 -12.24 -14.82
N ASP A 142 -6.38 -12.28 -16.12
CA ASP A 142 -5.38 -13.07 -16.84
C ASP A 142 -4.34 -12.17 -17.54
N ALA A 143 -4.55 -10.86 -17.49
CA ALA A 143 -3.67 -9.85 -18.03
C ALA A 143 -3.61 -8.63 -17.10
N GLU A 144 -2.51 -7.89 -17.17
CA GLU A 144 -2.37 -6.60 -16.49
C GLU A 144 -3.41 -5.61 -17.02
N GLY A 145 -4.03 -4.82 -16.13
CA GLY A 145 -4.96 -3.76 -16.54
C GLY A 145 -4.29 -2.71 -17.46
N PRO A 146 -4.99 -2.12 -18.43
CA PRO A 146 -4.40 -1.14 -19.34
C PRO A 146 -4.10 0.19 -18.66
N VAL A 147 -3.12 0.92 -19.20
CA VAL A 147 -3.02 2.38 -19.05
C VAL A 147 -3.65 2.99 -20.30
N VAL A 148 -4.75 3.72 -20.11
CA VAL A 148 -5.57 4.23 -21.22
C VAL A 148 -5.18 5.67 -21.50
N GLU A 149 -4.79 5.96 -22.73
CA GLU A 149 -4.56 7.34 -23.16
C GLU A 149 -5.89 8.08 -23.31
N THR A 150 -6.01 9.25 -22.67
CA THR A 150 -7.22 10.07 -22.71
C THR A 150 -6.88 11.53 -22.95
N GLY A 151 -7.90 12.34 -23.23
CA GLY A 151 -7.76 13.80 -23.26
C GLY A 151 -7.36 14.44 -21.91
N LEU A 152 -7.34 13.66 -20.82
CA LEU A 152 -6.91 14.07 -19.48
C LEU A 152 -5.46 13.62 -19.17
N GLY A 153 -4.85 12.86 -20.08
CA GLY A 153 -3.60 12.12 -19.87
C GLY A 153 -3.82 10.62 -19.67
N PRO A 154 -2.73 9.84 -19.51
CA PRO A 154 -2.80 8.40 -19.27
C PRO A 154 -3.45 8.08 -17.92
N VAL A 155 -4.49 7.25 -17.94
CA VAL A 155 -5.24 6.83 -16.74
C VAL A 155 -5.10 5.34 -16.48
N GLY A 156 -4.98 4.95 -15.21
CA GLY A 156 -4.97 3.57 -14.76
C GLY A 156 -6.28 3.19 -14.06
N LEU A 157 -6.78 1.98 -14.29
CA LEU A 157 -8.02 1.47 -13.69
C LEU A 157 -7.66 0.40 -12.65
N TYR A 158 -8.16 0.55 -11.41
CA TYR A 158 -8.02 -0.48 -10.37
C TYR A 158 -9.25 -0.47 -9.45
N SER A 159 -9.41 -1.47 -8.58
CA SER A 159 -10.59 -1.61 -7.73
C SER A 159 -10.30 -2.23 -6.35
N CYS A 160 -10.75 -1.52 -5.31
CA CYS A 160 -10.86 -1.98 -3.92
C CYS A 160 -9.59 -2.69 -3.40
N MET A 161 -9.65 -4.02 -3.26
CA MET A 161 -8.56 -4.87 -2.76
C MET A 161 -7.21 -4.64 -3.47
N GLU A 162 -7.22 -4.28 -4.75
CA GLU A 162 -6.00 -3.96 -5.51
C GLU A 162 -5.28 -2.69 -5.00
N GLY A 163 -5.98 -1.83 -4.24
CA GLY A 163 -5.44 -0.65 -3.59
C GLY A 163 -4.97 -0.87 -2.15
N VAL A 164 -5.36 -1.99 -1.52
CA VAL A 164 -4.90 -2.39 -0.18
C VAL A 164 -3.45 -2.91 -0.22
N ILE A 165 -3.00 -3.36 -1.39
CA ILE A 165 -1.61 -3.72 -1.69
C ILE A 165 -1.07 -2.85 -2.82
N ASN A 166 0.25 -2.80 -2.97
CA ASN A 166 0.90 -1.81 -3.84
C ASN A 166 1.02 -2.24 -5.31
N GLU A 167 0.99 -3.54 -5.62
CA GLU A 167 1.48 -4.06 -6.90
C GLU A 167 0.74 -3.51 -8.13
N VAL A 168 -0.60 -3.44 -8.08
CA VAL A 168 -1.41 -2.97 -9.21
C VAL A 168 -1.22 -1.47 -9.44
N CYS A 169 -1.35 -0.67 -8.38
CA CYS A 169 -1.18 0.79 -8.46
C CYS A 169 0.24 1.16 -8.91
N ARG A 170 1.25 0.45 -8.39
CA ARG A 170 2.65 0.62 -8.77
C ARG A 170 2.89 0.23 -10.23
N SER A 171 2.34 -0.90 -10.70
CA SER A 171 2.43 -1.30 -12.12
C SER A 171 1.85 -0.25 -13.06
N LEU A 172 0.62 0.23 -12.79
CA LEU A 172 -0.04 1.24 -13.62
C LEU A 172 0.78 2.53 -13.71
N SER A 173 1.31 2.98 -12.57
CA SER A 173 2.10 4.20 -12.49
C SER A 173 3.45 4.08 -13.21
N LEU A 174 4.14 2.93 -13.06
CA LEU A 174 5.39 2.65 -13.79
C LEU A 174 5.19 2.59 -15.31
N ARG A 175 4.00 2.16 -15.75
CA ARG A 175 3.61 2.17 -17.17
C ARG A 175 3.10 3.52 -17.65
N GLY A 176 3.18 4.57 -16.82
CA GLY A 176 2.96 5.95 -17.22
C GLY A 176 1.62 6.55 -16.79
N ALA A 177 0.79 5.84 -16.03
CA ALA A 177 -0.45 6.42 -15.51
C ALA A 177 -0.16 7.66 -14.66
N ARG A 178 -0.95 8.72 -14.86
CA ARG A 178 -0.89 9.98 -14.11
C ARG A 178 -2.10 10.18 -13.19
N LEU A 179 -3.16 9.42 -13.46
CA LEU A 179 -4.40 9.42 -12.72
C LEU A 179 -4.84 7.96 -12.53
N LEU A 180 -5.08 7.55 -11.29
CA LEU A 180 -5.59 6.22 -10.96
C LEU A 180 -7.06 6.31 -10.54
N LEU A 181 -7.90 5.43 -11.09
CA LEU A 181 -9.36 5.45 -10.91
C LEU A 181 -9.82 4.24 -10.10
N ASN A 182 -10.11 4.46 -8.83
CA ASN A 182 -10.49 3.41 -7.88
C ASN A 182 -12.02 3.30 -7.73
N SER A 183 -12.56 2.11 -7.98
CA SER A 183 -13.93 1.77 -7.57
C SER A 183 -13.85 0.87 -6.35
N LEU A 184 -14.57 1.21 -5.28
CA LEU A 184 -14.57 0.46 -4.03
C LEU A 184 -15.96 -0.08 -3.67
N ASN A 185 -15.96 -1.29 -3.08
CA ASN A 185 -17.04 -1.91 -2.32
C ASN A 185 -16.47 -2.28 -0.94
N SER A 186 -16.21 -1.26 -0.10
CA SER A 186 -15.51 -1.46 1.17
C SER A 186 -16.20 -0.76 2.33
N PHE A 187 -16.36 -1.49 3.43
CA PHE A 187 -16.79 -0.96 4.74
C PHE A 187 -15.63 -0.52 5.62
N ALA A 188 -14.40 -0.69 5.14
CA ALA A 188 -13.20 -0.41 5.89
C ALA A 188 -12.88 1.09 5.90
N LEU A 189 -12.67 1.64 7.09
CA LEU A 189 -12.34 3.06 7.29
C LEU A 189 -10.88 3.39 6.92
N ASP A 190 -10.01 2.38 6.93
CA ASP A 190 -8.60 2.52 6.53
C ASP A 190 -8.40 2.67 5.02
N GLU A 191 -9.42 2.43 4.19
CA GLU A 191 -9.40 2.80 2.76
C GLU A 191 -9.12 4.30 2.59
N ALA A 192 -9.97 5.13 3.22
CA ALA A 192 -9.92 6.56 3.05
C ALA A 192 -8.82 7.21 3.89
N SER A 193 -8.49 6.64 5.05
CA SER A 193 -7.48 7.22 5.95
C SER A 193 -6.05 6.78 5.67
N LEU A 194 -5.83 5.69 4.91
CA LEU A 194 -4.50 5.12 4.70
C LEU A 194 -4.26 4.66 3.25
N HIS A 195 -5.02 3.68 2.76
CA HIS A 195 -4.73 3.00 1.49
C HIS A 195 -4.85 3.94 0.28
N ILE A 196 -5.95 4.68 0.14
CA ILE A 196 -6.12 5.58 -1.01
C ILE A 196 -5.05 6.70 -1.02
N PRO A 197 -4.79 7.41 0.10
CA PRO A 197 -3.79 8.48 0.08
C PRO A 197 -2.35 8.01 -0.17
N VAL A 198 -1.94 6.88 0.40
CA VAL A 198 -0.58 6.37 0.20
C VAL A 198 -0.35 5.93 -1.25
N ARG A 199 -1.36 5.36 -1.95
CA ARG A 199 -1.23 5.02 -3.38
C ARG A 199 -1.01 6.25 -4.25
N ALA A 200 -1.61 7.40 -3.91
CA ALA A 200 -1.36 8.65 -4.59
C ALA A 200 0.08 9.13 -4.36
N ALA A 201 0.50 9.17 -3.09
CA ALA A 201 1.78 9.72 -2.67
C ALA A 201 2.99 8.89 -3.15
N GLU A 202 2.98 7.57 -2.93
CA GLU A 202 4.10 6.68 -3.26
C GLU A 202 4.37 6.57 -4.76
N ASN A 203 3.33 6.82 -5.57
CA ASN A 203 3.39 6.79 -7.02
C ASN A 203 3.50 8.19 -7.65
N LYS A 204 3.38 9.26 -6.85
CA LYS A 204 3.35 10.66 -7.31
C LYS A 204 2.31 10.87 -8.42
N VAL A 205 1.08 10.40 -8.19
CA VAL A 205 -0.04 10.47 -9.14
C VAL A 205 -1.32 10.92 -8.44
N TRP A 206 -2.28 11.43 -9.20
CA TRP A 206 -3.62 11.70 -8.67
C TRP A 206 -4.41 10.40 -8.53
N VAL A 207 -5.27 10.32 -7.51
CA VAL A 207 -6.23 9.21 -7.34
C VAL A 207 -7.64 9.78 -7.21
N VAL A 208 -8.59 9.19 -7.96
CA VAL A 208 -10.03 9.47 -7.83
C VAL A 208 -10.71 8.17 -7.40
N ALA A 209 -11.23 8.15 -6.18
CA ALA A 209 -11.72 6.95 -5.51
C ALA A 209 -13.19 7.09 -5.10
N ALA A 210 -14.03 6.20 -5.62
CA ALA A 210 -15.46 6.16 -5.35
C ALA A 210 -15.82 4.90 -4.56
N ASN A 211 -16.42 5.07 -3.39
CA ASN A 211 -16.85 3.98 -2.51
C ASN A 211 -18.35 3.97 -2.31
N LYS A 212 -18.90 2.81 -1.96
CA LYS A 212 -20.31 2.65 -1.62
C LYS A 212 -20.64 3.23 -0.25
N VAL A 213 -21.93 3.48 -0.07
CA VAL A 213 -22.59 3.64 1.24
C VAL A 213 -23.75 2.65 1.33
N GLY A 214 -24.32 2.48 2.53
CA GLY A 214 -25.41 1.53 2.75
C GLY A 214 -24.94 0.07 2.71
N PRO A 215 -25.86 -0.90 2.82
CA PRO A 215 -25.52 -2.33 2.96
C PRO A 215 -24.67 -2.86 1.81
N LEU A 216 -23.57 -3.56 2.13
CA LEU A 216 -22.72 -4.25 1.14
C LEU A 216 -23.10 -5.72 0.92
N ILE A 217 -24.10 -6.18 1.66
CA ILE A 217 -24.71 -7.51 1.55
C ILE A 217 -26.23 -7.36 1.54
N PRO A 218 -26.99 -8.38 1.08
CA PRO A 218 -28.44 -8.31 1.06
C PRO A 218 -29.01 -7.99 2.46
N GLU A 219 -29.95 -7.05 2.54
CA GLU A 219 -30.51 -6.57 3.82
C GLU A 219 -31.06 -7.71 4.69
N ALA A 220 -31.70 -8.69 4.08
CA ALA A 220 -32.24 -9.88 4.76
C ALA A 220 -31.15 -10.74 5.45
N ARG A 221 -29.88 -10.58 5.09
CA ARG A 221 -28.74 -11.30 5.66
C ARG A 221 -27.94 -10.46 6.65
N LEU A 222 -28.19 -9.15 6.72
CA LEU A 222 -27.38 -8.19 7.46
C LEU A 222 -27.29 -8.53 8.95
N ALA A 223 -28.43 -8.74 9.60
CA ALA A 223 -28.50 -9.04 11.03
C ALA A 223 -27.76 -10.34 11.39
N ALA A 224 -28.01 -11.41 10.64
CA ALA A 224 -27.41 -12.72 10.91
C ALA A 224 -25.88 -12.73 10.68
N VAL A 225 -25.39 -12.06 9.64
CA VAL A 225 -23.94 -11.95 9.38
C VAL A 225 -23.27 -11.08 10.44
N ALA A 226 -23.88 -9.95 10.80
CA ALA A 226 -23.36 -9.05 11.83
C ALA A 226 -23.26 -9.74 13.21
N GLU A 227 -24.29 -10.50 13.59
CA GLU A 227 -24.29 -11.31 14.81
C GLU A 227 -23.15 -12.35 14.79
N GLY A 228 -22.98 -13.07 13.69
CA GLY A 228 -21.90 -14.07 13.55
C GLY A 228 -20.49 -13.47 13.64
N LEU A 229 -20.31 -12.21 13.21
CA LEU A 229 -19.06 -11.46 13.30
C LEU A 229 -18.89 -10.74 14.64
N GLY A 230 -19.94 -10.66 15.47
CA GLY A 230 -19.92 -9.90 16.72
C GLY A 230 -19.71 -8.40 16.49
N ILE A 231 -20.29 -7.85 15.42
CA ILE A 231 -20.22 -6.43 15.05
C ILE A 231 -21.64 -5.88 14.85
N PRO A 232 -21.85 -4.56 14.92
CA PRO A 232 -23.16 -4.01 14.67
C PRO A 232 -23.49 -4.04 13.15
N PRO A 233 -24.76 -4.22 12.74
CA PRO A 233 -25.15 -4.33 11.32
C PRO A 233 -24.64 -3.20 10.42
N GLU A 234 -24.62 -1.97 10.92
CA GLU A 234 -24.11 -0.79 10.21
C GLU A 234 -22.62 -0.85 9.89
N ALA A 235 -21.84 -1.70 10.58
CA ALA A 235 -20.43 -1.93 10.27
C ALA A 235 -20.22 -2.73 8.97
N LEU A 236 -21.30 -3.32 8.42
CA LEU A 236 -21.31 -3.96 7.09
C LEU A 236 -21.80 -3.02 5.99
N HIS A 237 -22.00 -1.73 6.31
CA HIS A 237 -22.29 -0.71 5.31
C HIS A 237 -21.00 -0.19 4.70
N GLY A 238 -21.06 0.22 3.43
CA GLY A 238 -19.96 0.91 2.77
C GLY A 238 -19.51 2.11 3.58
N ALA A 239 -18.20 2.28 3.72
CA ALA A 239 -17.59 3.30 4.56
C ALA A 239 -17.81 4.73 4.03
N GLY A 240 -18.34 4.87 2.81
CA GLY A 240 -18.42 6.14 2.11
C GLY A 240 -17.03 6.73 1.93
N GLU A 241 -16.89 8.01 2.24
CA GLU A 241 -15.61 8.72 2.20
C GLU A 241 -14.92 8.70 0.83
N SER A 242 -15.71 8.63 -0.24
CA SER A 242 -15.21 8.79 -1.62
C SER A 242 -14.37 10.06 -1.73
N GLN A 243 -13.20 9.99 -2.33
CA GLN A 243 -12.22 11.07 -2.26
C GLN A 243 -11.35 11.23 -3.50
N ILE A 244 -10.80 12.44 -3.65
CA ILE A 244 -9.83 12.82 -4.68
C ILE A 244 -8.55 13.21 -3.95
N VAL A 245 -7.43 12.56 -4.30
CA VAL A 245 -6.16 12.71 -3.59
C VAL A 245 -5.03 13.12 -4.53
N ALA A 246 -4.25 14.10 -4.08
CA ALA A 246 -3.13 14.68 -4.80
C ALA A 246 -1.85 13.80 -4.74
N PRO A 247 -0.88 14.02 -5.64
CA PRO A 247 0.39 13.29 -5.70
C PRO A 247 1.27 13.32 -4.45
N ASP A 248 0.98 14.18 -3.47
CA ASP A 248 1.67 14.26 -2.17
C ASP A 248 0.91 13.55 -1.03
N GLY A 249 -0.24 12.94 -1.35
CA GLY A 249 -1.16 12.32 -0.38
C GLY A 249 -2.21 13.27 0.20
N THR A 250 -2.24 14.54 -0.21
CA THR A 250 -3.23 15.52 0.28
C THR A 250 -4.62 15.22 -0.29
N VAL A 251 -5.61 15.07 0.58
CA VAL A 251 -7.01 14.88 0.18
C VAL A 251 -7.61 16.21 -0.28
N ALA A 252 -7.84 16.34 -1.59
CA ALA A 252 -8.37 17.56 -2.21
C ALA A 252 -9.89 17.70 -2.05
N ALA A 253 -10.61 16.58 -2.04
CA ALA A 253 -12.04 16.53 -1.76
C ALA A 253 -12.42 15.18 -1.15
N LYS A 254 -13.37 15.18 -0.21
CA LYS A 254 -13.85 13.97 0.49
C LYS A 254 -15.36 14.04 0.71
N ALA A 255 -16.06 12.96 0.38
CA ALA A 255 -17.48 12.76 0.65
C ALA A 255 -17.71 12.37 2.13
N PRO A 256 -18.93 12.52 2.67
CA PRO A 256 -19.26 12.07 4.03
C PRO A 256 -19.16 10.53 4.18
N ARG A 257 -19.15 10.05 5.43
CA ARG A 257 -19.17 8.61 5.76
C ARG A 257 -20.45 7.90 5.33
N THR A 258 -21.57 8.61 5.29
CA THR A 258 -22.88 8.06 4.98
C THR A 258 -23.61 8.96 3.99
N GLY A 259 -24.60 8.38 3.30
CA GLY A 259 -25.45 9.10 2.35
C GLY A 259 -24.84 9.23 0.94
N GLU A 260 -25.73 9.42 -0.03
CA GLU A 260 -25.36 9.68 -1.42
C GLU A 260 -24.67 11.04 -1.54
N ALA A 261 -23.54 11.09 -2.24
CA ALA A 261 -22.71 12.28 -2.34
C ALA A 261 -21.83 12.28 -3.59
N LEU A 262 -21.24 13.43 -3.88
CA LEU A 262 -20.26 13.60 -4.95
C LEU A 262 -19.10 14.45 -4.44
N ALA A 263 -17.90 13.87 -4.34
CA ALA A 263 -16.67 14.63 -4.11
C ALA A 263 -16.18 15.19 -5.45
N VAL A 264 -15.87 16.49 -5.51
CA VAL A 264 -15.48 17.18 -6.75
C VAL A 264 -14.26 18.05 -6.47
N ALA A 265 -13.24 17.96 -7.32
CA ALA A 265 -12.04 18.80 -7.25
C ALA A 265 -11.52 19.15 -8.65
N ASP A 266 -10.85 20.28 -8.72
CA ASP A 266 -10.03 20.68 -9.86
C ASP A 266 -8.60 20.16 -9.63
N ILE A 267 -8.07 19.39 -10.57
CA ILE A 267 -6.77 18.72 -10.47
C ILE A 267 -5.83 19.17 -11.60
N ASP A 268 -4.53 19.08 -11.38
CA ASP A 268 -3.51 19.22 -12.43
C ASP A 268 -2.80 17.87 -12.66
N PRO A 269 -3.21 17.09 -13.68
CA PRO A 269 -2.57 15.82 -14.00
C PRO A 269 -1.11 15.94 -14.46
N LEU A 270 -0.63 17.13 -14.84
CA LEU A 270 0.76 17.34 -15.24
C LEU A 270 1.72 17.37 -14.05
N GLY A 271 1.23 17.72 -12.85
CA GLY A 271 2.03 17.63 -11.62
C GLY A 271 2.53 16.20 -11.34
N ALA A 272 1.84 15.18 -11.85
CA ALA A 272 2.26 13.77 -11.73
C ALA A 272 3.51 13.41 -12.56
N LEU A 273 4.02 14.33 -13.40
CA LEU A 273 5.28 14.15 -14.14
C LEU A 273 6.50 14.28 -13.24
N ASP A 274 6.40 15.02 -12.14
CA ASP A 274 7.50 15.15 -11.20
C ASP A 274 7.55 13.95 -10.25
N LYS A 275 8.59 13.13 -10.40
CA LYS A 275 8.85 11.96 -9.54
C LYS A 275 9.94 12.24 -8.51
N HIS A 276 10.38 13.48 -8.36
CA HIS A 276 11.45 13.83 -7.45
C HIS A 276 10.95 13.97 -6.01
N ARG A 277 11.84 13.63 -5.09
CA ARG A 277 11.79 14.03 -3.68
C ARG A 277 12.48 15.39 -3.51
N PRO A 278 12.30 16.06 -2.36
CA PRO A 278 12.92 17.37 -2.10
C PRO A 278 14.46 17.40 -2.18
N ASP A 279 15.12 16.26 -2.05
CA ASP A 279 16.58 16.12 -2.19
C ASP A 279 17.04 15.96 -3.66
N GLY A 280 16.11 15.86 -4.62
CA GLY A 280 16.40 15.60 -6.02
C GLY A 280 16.44 14.12 -6.40
N THR A 281 16.12 13.19 -5.50
CA THR A 281 16.01 11.76 -5.84
C THR A 281 14.74 11.51 -6.65
N ASP A 282 14.86 11.06 -7.90
CA ASP A 282 13.72 10.51 -8.66
C ASP A 282 13.40 9.10 -8.15
N VAL A 283 12.25 8.93 -7.48
CA VAL A 283 11.86 7.67 -6.84
C VAL A 283 11.51 6.54 -7.82
N PHE A 284 11.29 6.86 -9.09
CA PHE A 284 11.03 5.87 -10.15
C PHE A 284 12.35 5.44 -10.79
N ALA A 285 13.23 6.39 -11.10
CA ALA A 285 14.57 6.10 -11.62
C ALA A 285 15.45 5.39 -10.58
N ALA A 286 15.23 5.67 -9.29
CA ALA A 286 15.97 5.06 -8.18
C ALA A 286 15.63 3.57 -7.94
N ARG A 287 14.58 3.04 -8.56
CA ARG A 287 14.18 1.64 -8.40
C ARG A 287 15.30 0.66 -8.80
N ARG A 288 15.23 -0.54 -8.25
CA ARG A 288 16.12 -1.68 -8.52
C ARG A 288 15.35 -2.91 -9.00
N PRO A 289 14.78 -2.89 -10.23
CA PRO A 289 13.97 -4.00 -10.75
C PRO A 289 14.68 -5.35 -10.73
N ASP A 290 16.01 -5.35 -10.84
CA ASP A 290 16.87 -6.53 -10.74
C ASP A 290 16.73 -7.27 -9.39
N LEU A 291 16.37 -6.55 -8.32
CA LEU A 291 16.15 -7.13 -6.98
C LEU A 291 14.71 -7.64 -6.77
N TYR A 292 13.76 -7.20 -7.59
CA TYR A 292 12.32 -7.39 -7.34
C TYR A 292 11.76 -8.72 -7.87
N GLY A 293 12.61 -9.57 -8.48
CA GLY A 293 12.22 -10.88 -9.01
C GLY A 293 11.36 -11.75 -8.07
N PRO A 294 11.59 -11.81 -6.73
CA PRO A 294 10.69 -12.52 -5.81
C PRO A 294 9.22 -12.08 -5.86
N ILE A 295 8.94 -10.80 -6.14
CA ILE A 295 7.57 -10.26 -6.18
C ILE A 295 6.76 -10.87 -7.34
N ALA A 296 7.41 -11.09 -8.49
CA ALA A 296 6.77 -11.65 -9.69
C ALA A 296 6.80 -13.20 -9.75
N ARG A 297 7.21 -13.87 -8.68
CA ARG A 297 7.26 -15.34 -8.62
C ARG A 297 6.07 -15.90 -7.84
N SER A 298 5.67 -17.11 -8.20
CA SER A 298 4.65 -17.87 -7.45
C SER A 298 5.00 -17.89 -5.95
N PRO A 299 4.00 -17.72 -5.06
CA PRO A 299 4.17 -17.89 -3.62
C PRO A 299 4.89 -19.17 -3.27
N ARG A 300 5.75 -19.07 -2.26
CA ARG A 300 6.49 -20.20 -1.68
C ARG A 300 6.26 -20.18 -0.17
N PRO A 301 6.25 -21.35 0.50
CA PRO A 301 6.21 -21.39 1.95
C PRO A 301 7.29 -20.48 2.53
N VAL A 302 6.91 -19.70 3.54
CA VAL A 302 7.84 -18.84 4.27
C VAL A 302 8.99 -19.70 4.83
N PRO A 303 10.26 -19.28 4.71
CA PRO A 303 11.37 -20.06 5.24
C PRO A 303 11.19 -20.34 6.73
N ALA A 304 11.45 -21.58 7.15
CA ALA A 304 11.27 -22.01 8.53
C ALA A 304 12.06 -21.10 9.49
N PHE A 305 11.47 -20.83 10.65
CA PHE A 305 12.12 -20.13 11.76
C PHE A 305 12.47 -21.17 12.82
N GLY A 306 13.73 -21.23 13.24
CA GLY A 306 14.25 -22.29 14.11
C GLY A 306 13.70 -22.28 15.55
N GLY A 307 12.99 -21.22 15.93
CA GLY A 307 12.40 -21.05 17.27
C GLY A 307 10.89 -20.79 17.25
N ARG A 308 10.37 -20.24 18.35
CA ARG A 308 8.98 -19.78 18.46
C ARG A 308 8.94 -18.26 18.38
N ARG A 309 8.15 -17.72 17.46
CA ARG A 309 7.87 -16.28 17.40
C ARG A 309 7.17 -15.84 18.68
N ALA A 310 7.68 -14.80 19.31
CA ALA A 310 7.11 -14.28 20.53
C ALA A 310 5.72 -13.67 20.27
N GLY A 311 4.82 -13.82 21.26
CA GLY A 311 3.50 -13.19 21.23
C GLY A 311 3.60 -11.67 21.39
N SER A 312 4.55 -11.20 22.19
CA SER A 312 4.86 -9.79 22.40
C SER A 312 6.34 -9.60 22.70
N VAL A 313 6.89 -8.47 22.27
CA VAL A 313 8.27 -8.03 22.52
C VAL A 313 8.27 -6.52 22.68
N THR A 314 8.96 -6.01 23.71
CA THR A 314 9.20 -4.57 23.84
C THR A 314 10.27 -4.10 22.85
N ALA A 315 9.96 -3.08 22.06
CA ALA A 315 10.88 -2.41 21.17
C ALA A 315 11.02 -0.92 21.52
N ALA A 316 12.11 -0.30 21.08
CA ALA A 316 12.44 1.09 21.38
C ALA A 316 12.80 1.88 20.12
N VAL A 317 12.21 3.07 20.02
CA VAL A 317 12.71 4.15 19.14
C VAL A 317 13.61 5.04 19.97
N LEU A 318 14.86 5.18 19.56
CA LEU A 318 15.87 6.01 20.20
C LEU A 318 16.07 7.29 19.39
N ARG A 319 16.20 8.43 20.07
CA ARG A 319 16.41 9.75 19.47
C ARG A 319 17.52 10.50 20.21
N PRO A 320 18.80 10.14 19.96
CA PRO A 320 19.93 10.79 20.62
C PRO A 320 20.02 12.27 20.24
N ALA A 321 20.48 13.09 21.18
CA ALA A 321 20.77 14.49 21.01
C ALA A 321 22.24 14.74 20.63
N GLY A 322 22.49 15.90 20.03
CA GLY A 322 23.84 16.31 19.63
C GLY A 322 24.31 15.67 18.33
N THR A 323 25.63 15.71 18.09
CA THR A 323 26.30 15.11 16.93
C THR A 323 27.66 14.57 17.35
N GLY A 324 28.30 13.79 16.48
CA GLY A 324 29.60 13.18 16.71
C GLY A 324 29.63 12.38 18.00
N ARG A 325 30.64 12.63 18.83
CA ARG A 325 30.84 11.95 20.11
C ARG A 325 29.65 12.09 21.07
N ALA A 326 29.05 13.27 21.17
CA ALA A 326 27.91 13.51 22.07
C ALA A 326 26.69 12.65 21.68
N ALA A 327 26.42 12.53 20.37
CA ALA A 327 25.34 11.66 19.88
C ALA A 327 25.61 10.18 20.16
N VAL A 328 26.87 9.73 20.07
CA VAL A 328 27.27 8.36 20.41
C VAL A 328 27.10 8.06 21.89
N GLU A 329 27.56 8.96 22.77
CA GLU A 329 27.42 8.81 24.22
C GLU A 329 25.95 8.83 24.65
N ASP A 330 25.13 9.69 24.05
CA ASP A 330 23.69 9.71 24.30
C ASP A 330 22.99 8.43 23.78
N ALA A 331 23.28 8.01 22.54
CA ALA A 331 22.72 6.79 21.97
C ALA A 331 23.05 5.55 22.82
N ALA A 332 24.29 5.45 23.32
CA ALA A 332 24.70 4.38 24.23
C ALA A 332 23.93 4.41 25.55
N ARG A 333 23.75 5.59 26.16
CA ARG A 333 22.95 5.74 27.38
C ARG A 333 21.49 5.33 27.16
N LEU A 334 20.86 5.81 26.08
CA LEU A 334 19.47 5.48 25.74
C LEU A 334 19.30 3.99 25.43
N ALA A 335 20.29 3.38 24.77
CA ALA A 335 20.28 1.95 24.48
C ALA A 335 20.36 1.10 25.76
N ALA A 336 21.26 1.47 26.69
CA ALA A 336 21.38 0.80 27.99
C ALA A 336 20.09 0.93 28.81
N ASP A 337 19.52 2.13 28.92
CA ASP A 337 18.24 2.37 29.63
C ASP A 337 17.08 1.55 29.01
N ALA A 338 16.97 1.55 27.68
CA ALA A 338 15.96 0.76 26.99
C ALA A 338 16.11 -0.75 27.24
N ALA A 339 17.34 -1.26 27.19
CA ALA A 339 17.63 -2.67 27.42
C ALA A 339 17.39 -3.09 28.89
N GLU A 340 17.77 -2.24 29.87
CA GLU A 340 17.45 -2.43 31.28
C GLU A 340 15.94 -2.50 31.52
N ARG A 341 15.18 -1.70 30.77
CA ARG A 341 13.71 -1.70 30.77
C ARG A 341 13.08 -2.82 29.93
N GLY A 342 13.88 -3.77 29.46
CA GLY A 342 13.42 -5.00 28.80
C GLY A 342 13.23 -4.91 27.28
N ALA A 343 13.62 -3.81 26.64
CA ALA A 343 13.54 -3.70 25.19
C ALA A 343 14.51 -4.68 24.51
N ARG A 344 14.04 -5.41 23.50
CA ARG A 344 14.85 -6.40 22.75
C ARG A 344 15.25 -5.93 21.35
N LEU A 345 14.57 -4.91 20.82
CA LEU A 345 14.92 -4.24 19.57
C LEU A 345 14.98 -2.74 19.79
N LEU A 346 16.10 -2.13 19.43
CA LEU A 346 16.37 -0.71 19.56
C LEU A 346 16.66 -0.15 18.17
N VAL A 347 16.12 1.01 17.80
CA VAL A 347 16.35 1.59 16.47
C VAL A 347 16.77 3.04 16.59
N LEU A 348 17.89 3.38 15.97
CA LEU A 348 18.44 4.74 15.88
C LEU A 348 18.08 5.42 14.55
N PRO A 349 18.06 6.77 14.50
CA PRO A 349 17.90 7.51 13.25
C PRO A 349 18.98 7.16 12.23
N GLU A 350 18.68 7.37 10.95
CA GLU A 350 19.67 7.24 9.88
C GLU A 350 20.91 8.08 10.18
N LEU A 351 22.10 7.48 10.10
CA LEU A 351 23.38 8.18 10.26
C LEU A 351 23.41 9.04 11.54
N PHE A 352 22.89 8.50 12.65
CA PHE A 352 22.57 9.21 13.90
C PHE A 352 23.69 10.09 14.47
N LEU A 353 24.97 9.75 14.23
CA LEU A 353 26.12 10.53 14.69
C LEU A 353 26.37 11.80 13.86
N PHE A 354 25.68 11.99 12.74
CA PHE A 354 25.85 13.12 11.84
C PHE A 354 24.63 14.05 11.85
N PRO A 355 24.85 15.37 11.69
CA PRO A 355 23.76 16.35 11.66
C PRO A 355 22.76 16.02 10.54
N SER A 356 21.48 15.92 10.91
CA SER A 356 20.37 15.64 9.99
C SER A 356 20.58 14.39 9.11
N GLY A 357 21.33 13.41 9.62
CA GLY A 357 21.58 12.16 8.92
C GLY A 357 22.34 12.34 7.61
N ARG A 358 23.31 13.26 7.57
CA ARG A 358 24.15 13.51 6.39
C ARG A 358 25.62 13.56 6.76
N VAL A 359 26.44 12.79 6.04
CA VAL A 359 27.90 12.88 6.15
C VAL A 359 28.34 14.29 5.73
N PRO A 360 29.06 15.04 6.58
CA PRO A 360 29.55 16.38 6.24
C PRO A 360 30.44 16.35 4.99
N ALA A 361 30.28 17.35 4.10
CA ALA A 361 30.99 17.39 2.82
C ALA A 361 32.53 17.42 2.90
N HIS A 362 33.07 17.80 4.06
CA HIS A 362 34.52 17.81 4.29
C HIS A 362 35.09 16.43 4.69
N LEU A 363 34.25 15.43 4.95
CA LEU A 363 34.67 14.07 5.27
C LEU A 363 34.49 13.16 4.05
N THR A 364 35.50 12.35 3.78
CA THR A 364 35.39 11.20 2.89
C THR A 364 34.59 10.08 3.55
N GLY A 365 34.03 9.17 2.74
CA GLY A 365 33.34 7.97 3.27
C GLY A 365 34.23 7.10 4.17
N THR A 366 35.54 7.06 3.89
CA THR A 366 36.53 6.35 4.72
C THR A 366 36.75 7.02 6.09
N GLU A 367 36.93 8.34 6.14
CA GLU A 367 37.08 9.07 7.41
C GLU A 367 35.81 9.00 8.25
N ALA A 368 34.65 9.18 7.62
CA ALA A 368 33.36 9.04 8.27
C ALA A 368 33.15 7.60 8.78
N GLY A 369 33.61 6.60 8.03
CA GLY A 369 33.57 5.19 8.43
C GLY A 369 34.45 4.87 9.64
N ALA A 370 35.61 5.52 9.79
CA ALA A 370 36.45 5.36 10.96
C ALA A 370 35.76 5.86 12.26
N LEU A 371 35.08 7.00 12.18
CA LEU A 371 34.26 7.52 13.29
C LEU A 371 33.12 6.56 13.63
N ALA A 372 32.42 6.05 12.61
CA ALA A 372 31.33 5.10 12.79
C ALA A 372 31.78 3.76 13.39
N ALA A 373 32.96 3.27 13.05
CA ALA A 373 33.51 2.04 13.65
C ALA A 373 33.73 2.20 15.17
N GLY A 374 34.14 3.39 15.62
CA GLY A 374 34.21 3.73 17.05
C GLY A 374 32.83 3.73 17.70
N ALA A 375 31.85 4.37 17.05
CA ALA A 375 30.47 4.41 17.54
C ALA A 375 29.85 3.02 17.69
N LEU A 376 30.05 2.12 16.73
CA LEU A 376 29.54 0.75 16.80
C LEU A 376 30.12 -0.04 17.98
N ARG A 377 31.39 0.17 18.33
CA ARG A 377 31.99 -0.45 19.52
C ARG A 377 31.33 0.07 20.80
N THR A 378 31.18 1.38 20.93
CA THR A 378 30.50 1.99 22.09
C THR A 378 29.06 1.51 22.25
N LEU A 379 28.32 1.36 21.14
CA LEU A 379 26.97 0.80 21.17
C LEU A 379 26.96 -0.68 21.57
N ALA A 380 27.89 -1.50 21.07
CA ALA A 380 27.99 -2.90 21.48
C ALA A 380 28.35 -3.02 22.98
N ASP A 381 29.27 -2.20 23.47
CA ASP A 381 29.65 -2.14 24.89
C ASP A 381 28.44 -1.80 25.77
N ALA A 382 27.60 -0.85 25.35
CA ALA A 382 26.38 -0.44 26.06
C ALA A 382 25.32 -1.55 26.16
N LEU A 383 25.38 -2.56 25.27
CA LEU A 383 24.49 -3.72 25.27
C LEU A 383 25.08 -4.91 26.04
N SER A 384 26.28 -4.79 26.60
CA SER A 384 26.95 -5.87 27.35
C SER A 384 26.06 -6.44 28.45
N GLY A 385 25.95 -7.77 28.49
CA GLY A 385 25.10 -8.47 29.47
C GLY A 385 23.61 -8.50 29.12
N THR A 386 23.22 -7.99 27.94
CA THR A 386 21.85 -8.03 27.43
C THR A 386 21.76 -8.89 26.15
N ASP A 387 20.55 -9.28 25.77
CA ASP A 387 20.21 -9.94 24.50
C ASP A 387 19.55 -8.97 23.50
N ALA A 388 19.58 -7.66 23.78
CA ALA A 388 18.99 -6.65 22.92
C ALA A 388 19.80 -6.46 21.64
N LEU A 389 19.09 -6.20 20.54
CA LEU A 389 19.66 -5.86 19.25
C LEU A 389 19.39 -4.40 18.93
N LEU A 390 20.39 -3.68 18.44
CA LEU A 390 20.31 -2.29 18.03
C LEU A 390 20.54 -2.15 16.53
N ALA A 391 19.60 -1.50 15.85
CA ALA A 391 19.66 -1.14 14.45
C ALA A 391 20.10 0.33 14.29
N CYS A 392 21.05 0.57 13.38
CA CYS A 392 21.47 1.91 12.99
C CYS A 392 21.99 1.90 11.53
N THR A 393 22.27 3.08 10.98
CA THR A 393 23.05 3.16 9.73
C THR A 393 24.33 3.97 9.92
N VAL A 394 25.36 3.61 9.16
CA VAL A 394 26.71 4.17 9.21
C VAL A 394 27.34 4.24 7.82
N PRO A 395 28.28 5.15 7.57
CA PRO A 395 29.18 5.06 6.43
C PRO A 395 30.19 3.93 6.62
N ALA A 396 30.48 3.17 5.57
CA ALA A 396 31.49 2.14 5.54
C ALA A 396 32.22 2.16 4.19
N GLY A 397 33.30 2.96 4.08
CA GLY A 397 33.94 3.22 2.80
C GLY A 397 32.98 3.97 1.88
N ASP A 398 32.66 3.42 0.72
CA ASP A 398 31.73 3.98 -0.25
C ASP A 398 30.30 3.42 -0.13
N VAL A 399 29.95 2.85 1.03
CA VAL A 399 28.65 2.22 1.26
C VAL A 399 27.91 2.90 2.41
N HIS A 400 26.66 3.30 2.17
CA HIS A 400 25.71 3.58 3.26
C HIS A 400 25.18 2.26 3.80
N LEU A 401 25.59 1.91 5.02
CA LEU A 401 25.42 0.58 5.58
C LEU A 401 24.45 0.60 6.77
N GLY A 402 23.36 -0.14 6.66
CA GLY A 402 22.57 -0.56 7.80
C GLY A 402 23.29 -1.65 8.60
N VAL A 403 23.29 -1.52 9.93
CA VAL A 403 23.88 -2.49 10.86
C VAL A 403 22.88 -2.86 11.94
N LEU A 404 22.68 -4.16 12.16
CA LEU A 404 22.09 -4.70 13.36
C LEU A 404 23.22 -5.25 14.24
N THR A 405 23.33 -4.76 15.48
CA THR A 405 24.41 -5.12 16.41
C THR A 405 23.84 -5.56 17.75
N GLY A 406 24.47 -6.57 18.36
CA GLY A 406 24.25 -6.93 19.77
C GLY A 406 25.52 -6.67 20.59
N ALA A 407 25.57 -7.21 21.81
CA ALA A 407 26.74 -7.13 22.70
C ALA A 407 28.02 -7.72 22.07
N GLY A 408 27.88 -8.78 21.27
CA GLY A 408 29.00 -9.41 20.54
C GLY A 408 29.43 -8.66 19.28
N GLY A 409 28.84 -7.51 18.97
CA GLY A 409 29.06 -6.75 17.75
C GLY A 409 28.02 -7.03 16.65
N PRO A 410 28.31 -6.62 15.40
CA PRO A 410 27.38 -6.70 14.28
C PRO A 410 26.96 -8.13 13.93
N VAL A 411 25.65 -8.37 13.82
CA VAL A 411 25.04 -9.65 13.43
C VAL A 411 24.38 -9.61 12.06
N LEU A 412 24.08 -8.41 11.53
CA LEU A 412 23.57 -8.19 10.18
C LEU A 412 24.14 -6.88 9.62
N ARG A 413 24.48 -6.89 8.33
CA ARG A 413 24.99 -5.74 7.58
C ARG A 413 24.27 -5.65 6.25
N VAL A 414 23.50 -4.58 6.04
CA VAL A 414 22.67 -4.39 4.84
C VAL A 414 23.02 -3.07 4.17
N PRO A 415 23.74 -3.08 3.04
CA PRO A 415 23.94 -1.87 2.25
C PRO A 415 22.61 -1.29 1.75
N GLN A 416 22.52 0.03 1.67
CA GLN A 416 21.35 0.68 1.05
C GLN A 416 21.17 0.16 -0.39
N LEU A 417 19.96 -0.21 -0.73
CA LEU A 417 19.63 -0.87 -2.00
C LEU A 417 19.47 0.14 -3.15
N HIS A 418 18.82 1.26 -2.86
CA HIS A 418 18.44 2.27 -3.85
C HIS A 418 19.42 3.46 -3.86
N PRO A 419 19.64 4.12 -5.01
CA PRO A 419 20.36 5.38 -5.04
C PRO A 419 19.63 6.45 -4.22
N SER A 420 20.42 7.34 -3.63
CA SER A 420 19.92 8.54 -2.95
C SER A 420 20.77 9.74 -3.34
N ALA A 421 20.13 10.84 -3.74
CA ALA A 421 20.80 12.10 -4.01
C ALA A 421 21.48 12.67 -2.75
N ARG A 422 20.96 12.36 -1.55
CA ARG A 422 21.56 12.79 -0.27
C ARG A 422 22.95 12.28 -0.03
N HIS A 423 23.23 11.08 -0.54
CA HIS A 423 24.47 10.34 -0.29
C HIS A 423 25.32 10.13 -1.55
N ALA A 424 24.89 10.69 -2.69
CA ALA A 424 25.51 10.45 -4.00
C ALA A 424 26.99 10.85 -4.10
N SER A 425 27.47 11.75 -3.23
CA SER A 425 28.88 12.17 -3.21
C SER A 425 29.85 11.13 -2.65
N TRP A 426 29.36 10.13 -1.92
CA TRP A 426 30.22 9.15 -1.24
C TRP A 426 29.69 7.71 -1.25
N ALA A 427 28.36 7.50 -1.30
CA ALA A 427 27.74 6.18 -1.26
C ALA A 427 27.47 5.65 -2.67
N THR A 428 28.44 4.92 -3.25
CA THR A 428 28.35 4.30 -4.58
C THR A 428 28.13 2.79 -4.53
N GLY A 429 28.60 2.11 -3.48
CA GLY A 429 28.47 0.67 -3.33
C GLY A 429 27.05 0.24 -2.96
N ARG A 430 26.59 -0.87 -3.57
CA ARG A 430 25.22 -1.42 -3.40
C ARG A 430 25.26 -2.93 -3.29
N ALA A 431 24.27 -3.52 -2.64
CA ALA A 431 24.17 -4.96 -2.42
C ALA A 431 22.95 -5.61 -3.11
N GLY A 432 22.82 -6.91 -2.84
CA GLY A 432 21.75 -7.79 -3.27
C GLY A 432 20.45 -7.61 -2.48
N PRO A 433 19.54 -8.60 -2.52
CA PRO A 433 18.20 -8.49 -1.90
C PRO A 433 18.27 -8.30 -0.37
N PRO A 434 17.19 -7.83 0.27
CA PRO A 434 17.16 -7.64 1.72
C PRO A 434 17.40 -8.96 2.45
N GLU A 435 18.31 -8.90 3.42
CA GLU A 435 18.65 -10.02 4.29
C GLU A 435 17.86 -9.96 5.60
N VAL A 436 17.70 -11.11 6.23
CA VAL A 436 16.99 -11.28 7.50
C VAL A 436 17.90 -11.89 8.55
N HIS A 437 17.64 -11.55 9.81
CA HIS A 437 18.31 -12.12 10.97
C HIS A 437 17.31 -12.81 11.90
N ASP A 438 17.63 -14.03 12.33
CA ASP A 438 16.83 -14.77 13.31
C ASP A 438 17.27 -14.41 14.72
N ALA A 439 16.50 -13.55 15.39
CA ALA A 439 16.64 -13.30 16.82
C ALA A 439 15.89 -14.37 17.63
N ALA A 440 16.11 -14.43 18.94
CA ALA A 440 15.47 -15.42 19.81
C ALA A 440 13.92 -15.34 19.82
N TRP A 441 13.36 -14.19 19.44
CA TRP A 441 11.92 -13.90 19.53
C TRP A 441 11.23 -13.75 18.16
N GLY A 442 11.96 -13.76 17.05
CA GLY A 442 11.41 -13.58 15.71
C GLY A 442 12.47 -13.19 14.67
N ARG A 443 12.03 -13.06 13.42
CA ARG A 443 12.89 -12.72 12.28
C ARG A 443 12.84 -11.22 11.99
N ILE A 444 14.00 -10.60 11.88
CA ILE A 444 14.18 -9.16 11.72
C ILE A 444 14.76 -8.84 10.34
N ALA A 445 14.17 -7.89 9.63
CA ALA A 445 14.79 -7.23 8.49
C ALA A 445 15.24 -5.81 8.86
N LEU A 446 16.20 -5.27 8.11
CA LEU A 446 16.69 -3.90 8.29
C LEU A 446 16.48 -3.10 7.00
N VAL A 447 15.94 -1.89 7.14
CA VAL A 447 15.74 -0.93 6.04
C VAL A 447 16.59 0.31 6.32
N ALA A 448 17.49 0.63 5.40
CA ALA A 448 18.47 1.69 5.52
C ALA A 448 18.09 2.93 4.68
N GLY A 449 17.96 4.07 5.34
CA GLY A 449 17.77 5.37 4.70
C GLY A 449 16.58 5.41 3.75
N ASP A 450 16.88 5.77 2.51
CA ASP A 450 15.87 5.98 1.47
C ASP A 450 15.24 4.69 0.95
N ASP A 451 15.74 3.50 1.32
CA ASP A 451 15.07 2.24 1.02
C ASP A 451 13.64 2.18 1.60
N SER A 452 13.36 3.00 2.62
CA SER A 452 12.06 3.16 3.27
C SER A 452 10.97 3.74 2.37
N VAL A 453 11.31 4.47 1.30
CA VAL A 453 10.32 5.07 0.40
C VAL A 453 9.81 4.08 -0.65
N HIS A 454 10.53 2.98 -0.86
CA HIS A 454 10.23 1.99 -1.89
C HIS A 454 9.33 0.86 -1.32
N PRO A 455 8.06 0.72 -1.76
CA PRO A 455 7.19 -0.37 -1.33
C PRO A 455 7.81 -1.75 -1.54
N GLU A 456 8.54 -1.91 -2.64
CA GLU A 456 9.16 -3.17 -3.03
C GLU A 456 10.11 -3.70 -1.95
N THR A 457 10.80 -2.82 -1.20
CA THR A 457 11.69 -3.20 -0.09
C THR A 457 10.96 -4.00 0.99
N PHE A 458 9.79 -3.53 1.42
CA PHE A 458 9.03 -4.16 2.50
C PHE A 458 8.34 -5.44 2.01
N ARG A 459 7.90 -5.46 0.75
CA ARG A 459 7.39 -6.69 0.14
C ARG A 459 8.46 -7.77 0.09
N LEU A 460 9.69 -7.42 -0.30
CA LEU A 460 10.81 -8.36 -0.27
C LEU A 460 11.12 -8.86 1.14
N ALA A 461 11.09 -7.99 2.16
CA ALA A 461 11.26 -8.40 3.55
C ALA A 461 10.18 -9.41 4.01
N ALA A 462 8.91 -9.17 3.68
CA ALA A 462 7.83 -10.09 4.00
C ALA A 462 7.94 -11.44 3.28
N LEU A 463 8.41 -11.44 2.01
CA LEU A 463 8.69 -12.66 1.26
C LEU A 463 9.92 -13.42 1.78
N ALA A 464 10.89 -12.72 2.36
CA ALA A 464 12.00 -13.32 3.11
C ALA A 464 11.57 -13.87 4.49
N GLY A 465 10.32 -13.63 4.89
CA GLY A 465 9.73 -14.14 6.12
C GLY A 465 9.99 -13.29 7.35
N ALA A 466 10.38 -12.02 7.18
CA ALA A 466 10.51 -11.08 8.28
C ALA A 466 9.18 -10.93 9.05
N ASP A 467 9.30 -10.78 10.36
CA ASP A 467 8.17 -10.50 11.26
C ASP A 467 8.17 -9.05 11.70
N THR A 468 9.38 -8.50 11.80
CA THR A 468 9.67 -7.14 12.25
C THR A 468 10.70 -6.51 11.33
N VAL A 469 10.55 -5.23 11.05
CA VAL A 469 11.52 -4.43 10.29
C VAL A 469 11.98 -3.27 11.14
N ALA A 470 13.29 -3.15 11.32
CA ALA A 470 13.92 -1.96 11.86
C ALA A 470 14.16 -0.97 10.71
N VAL A 471 13.67 0.26 10.86
CA VAL A 471 13.74 1.28 9.81
C VAL A 471 14.53 2.48 10.32
N CYS A 472 15.75 2.64 9.82
CA CYS A 472 16.62 3.79 10.13
C CYS A 472 16.54 4.77 8.96
N PHE A 473 15.76 5.84 9.08
CA PHE A 473 15.44 6.69 7.92
C PHE A 473 15.56 8.19 8.21
N THR A 474 15.42 9.00 7.16
CA THR A 474 15.19 10.45 7.26
C THR A 474 14.00 10.79 6.38
N GLY A 475 12.88 11.14 7.02
CA GLY A 475 11.67 11.54 6.31
C GLY A 475 11.86 12.90 5.63
N LEU A 476 11.61 12.96 4.32
CA LEU A 476 11.71 14.20 3.54
C LEU A 476 10.35 14.79 3.19
N GLU A 477 9.32 13.94 3.13
CA GLU A 477 7.95 14.35 2.85
C GLU A 477 7.03 13.84 3.96
N PRO A 478 6.00 14.61 4.38
CA PRO A 478 5.13 14.22 5.49
C PRO A 478 4.46 12.85 5.29
N TRP A 479 4.11 12.51 4.06
CA TRP A 479 3.43 11.24 3.74
C TRP A 479 4.32 10.02 4.03
N GLU A 480 5.66 10.14 3.96
CA GLU A 480 6.57 8.98 4.13
C GLU A 480 6.36 8.31 5.49
N SER A 481 6.23 9.10 6.55
CA SER A 481 5.98 8.59 7.91
C SER A 481 4.49 8.50 8.27
N ALA A 482 3.66 9.43 7.81
CA ALA A 482 2.24 9.48 8.17
C ALA A 482 1.39 8.42 7.42
N LEU A 483 1.78 8.07 6.20
CA LEU A 483 1.04 7.16 5.31
C LEU A 483 1.90 5.98 4.85
N GLY A 484 3.15 6.23 4.44
CA GLY A 484 4.06 5.24 3.89
C GLY A 484 4.36 4.12 4.88
N LEU A 485 5.07 4.42 5.97
CA LEU A 485 5.43 3.43 6.99
C LEU A 485 4.23 2.63 7.56
N PRO A 486 3.11 3.25 7.99
CA PRO A 486 1.96 2.47 8.45
C PRO A 486 1.38 1.57 7.35
N GLU A 487 1.36 2.01 6.08
CA GLU A 487 0.94 1.14 4.97
C GLU A 487 1.89 -0.04 4.77
N ARG A 488 3.20 0.17 4.85
CA ARG A 488 4.18 -0.92 4.74
C ARG A 488 3.99 -1.98 5.82
N SER A 489 3.58 -1.57 7.01
CA SER A 489 3.19 -2.49 8.08
C SER A 489 1.91 -3.25 7.72
N ALA A 490 0.87 -2.52 7.27
CA ALA A 490 -0.44 -3.06 6.92
C ALA A 490 -0.40 -4.07 5.77
N GLU A 491 0.08 -3.65 4.59
CA GLU A 491 0.03 -4.42 3.33
C GLU A 491 0.96 -5.64 3.31
N ASN A 492 1.96 -5.67 4.21
CA ASN A 492 2.95 -6.75 4.30
C ASN A 492 2.85 -7.57 5.58
N ARG A 493 1.99 -7.17 6.53
CA ARG A 493 1.90 -7.78 7.88
C ARG A 493 3.26 -7.81 8.57
N LEU A 494 3.88 -6.65 8.67
CA LEU A 494 5.18 -6.46 9.34
C LEU A 494 5.03 -5.54 10.56
N ASN A 495 5.63 -5.89 11.69
CA ASN A 495 5.85 -4.91 12.75
C ASN A 495 6.96 -3.95 12.30
N LEU A 496 6.80 -2.65 12.47
CA LEU A 496 7.86 -1.68 12.13
C LEU A 496 8.30 -0.91 13.38
N VAL A 497 9.60 -0.78 13.55
CA VAL A 497 10.22 0.11 14.54
C VAL A 497 11.04 1.11 13.75
N ALA A 498 10.53 2.33 13.62
CA ALA A 498 11.07 3.34 12.72
C ALA A 498 11.60 4.53 13.50
N ALA A 499 12.86 4.88 13.25
CA ALA A 499 13.54 6.01 13.86
C ALA A 499 14.12 6.91 12.77
N GLY A 500 13.85 8.20 12.86
CA GLY A 500 14.42 9.20 11.98
C GLY A 500 14.71 10.52 12.69
N HIS A 501 15.33 11.46 11.95
CA HIS A 501 15.66 12.78 12.49
C HIS A 501 14.37 13.59 12.70
N GLY A 502 13.94 13.74 13.96
CA GLY A 502 12.73 14.49 14.31
C GLY A 502 11.42 13.72 14.13
N GLN A 503 11.47 12.48 13.65
CA GLN A 503 10.31 11.61 13.41
C GLN A 503 10.61 10.20 13.94
N GLY A 504 9.58 9.46 14.33
CA GLY A 504 9.75 8.06 14.72
C GLY A 504 8.46 7.49 15.27
N ALA A 505 8.27 6.20 15.08
CA ALA A 505 7.09 5.49 15.56
C ALA A 505 7.34 3.98 15.62
N VAL A 506 6.56 3.31 16.45
CA VAL A 506 6.38 1.86 16.41
C VAL A 506 5.02 1.57 15.79
N HIS A 507 5.00 0.78 14.72
CA HIS A 507 3.78 0.28 14.08
C HIS A 507 3.64 -1.21 14.39
N ALA A 508 2.85 -1.52 15.42
CA ALA A 508 2.64 -2.86 15.92
C ALA A 508 1.43 -3.52 15.24
N LEU A 509 1.56 -4.80 14.90
CA LEU A 509 0.48 -5.54 14.27
C LEU A 509 -0.65 -5.81 15.28
N PRO A 510 -1.91 -5.50 14.94
CA PRO A 510 -3.05 -5.83 15.80
C PRO A 510 -3.25 -7.35 15.88
N SER A 511 -3.77 -7.80 17.01
CA SER A 511 -4.21 -9.18 17.21
C SER A 511 -5.56 -9.47 16.51
N ASP A 512 -6.33 -8.41 16.26
CA ASP A 512 -7.68 -8.38 15.69
C ASP A 512 -7.70 -8.13 14.17
N PHE A 513 -6.71 -8.67 13.45
CA PHE A 513 -6.59 -8.59 11.99
C PHE A 513 -7.50 -9.55 11.23
N GLY A 514 -8.14 -9.08 10.15
CA GLY A 514 -8.96 -9.87 9.22
C GLY A 514 -10.46 -9.66 9.41
N LEU A 515 -11.24 -9.96 8.36
CA LEU A 515 -12.67 -9.60 8.24
C LEU A 515 -13.66 -10.60 8.82
N TRP A 516 -13.32 -11.89 8.79
CA TRP A 516 -14.28 -12.97 9.08
C TRP A 516 -13.96 -13.67 10.39
N GLN A 517 -13.54 -12.90 11.38
CA GLN A 517 -13.35 -13.37 12.74
C GLN A 517 -14.35 -12.68 13.66
N ASN A 518 -14.68 -13.34 14.76
CA ASN A 518 -15.50 -12.69 15.78
C ASN A 518 -14.68 -11.58 16.44
N HIS A 519 -15.12 -10.34 16.31
CA HIS A 519 -14.44 -9.17 16.86
C HIS A 519 -14.85 -8.85 18.31
N GLY A 520 -15.75 -9.62 18.91
CA GLY A 520 -16.18 -9.47 20.30
C GLY A 520 -16.75 -8.09 20.62
N GLY A 521 -17.39 -7.41 19.65
CA GLY A 521 -17.90 -6.04 19.79
C GLY A 521 -16.87 -4.92 19.62
N GLY A 522 -15.59 -5.25 19.37
CA GLY A 522 -14.47 -4.30 19.29
C GLY A 522 -14.08 -3.85 17.88
N PHE A 523 -14.87 -4.13 16.85
CA PHE A 523 -14.52 -3.76 15.48
C PHE A 523 -14.53 -2.23 15.31
N THR A 524 -13.36 -1.66 15.05
CA THR A 524 -13.17 -0.20 14.94
C THR A 524 -13.49 0.35 13.56
N GLY A 525 -13.89 -0.50 12.61
CA GLY A 525 -13.98 -0.16 11.19
C GLY A 525 -12.64 -0.22 10.46
N ARG A 526 -11.52 -0.41 11.15
CA ARG A 526 -10.18 -0.56 10.53
C ARG A 526 -9.80 -2.04 10.51
N ILE A 527 -9.20 -2.50 9.42
CA ILE A 527 -8.88 -3.92 9.22
C ILE A 527 -7.38 -4.17 9.27
N SER A 528 -6.62 -3.39 8.50
CA SER A 528 -5.19 -3.62 8.26
C SER A 528 -4.31 -2.61 8.99
N HIS A 529 -4.87 -1.47 9.40
CA HIS A 529 -4.14 -0.39 10.06
C HIS A 529 -3.36 -0.86 11.31
N PRO A 530 -2.05 -0.59 11.42
CA PRO A 530 -1.27 -0.98 12.58
C PRO A 530 -1.61 -0.13 13.81
N ARG A 531 -1.35 -0.66 15.00
CA ARG A 531 -1.36 0.13 16.25
C ARG A 531 -0.09 0.96 16.29
N THR A 532 -0.24 2.28 16.23
CA THR A 532 0.91 3.19 16.08
C THR A 532 1.19 3.94 17.39
N THR A 533 2.43 3.83 17.87
CA THR A 533 2.97 4.60 18.99
C THR A 533 4.01 5.58 18.47
N THR A 534 3.65 6.86 18.37
CA THR A 534 4.55 7.92 17.90
C THR A 534 5.60 8.27 18.96
N ALA A 535 6.85 8.43 18.54
CA ALA A 535 7.95 8.80 19.42
C ALA A 535 7.95 10.30 19.75
N THR A 536 7.67 10.64 21.00
CA THR A 536 7.56 12.03 21.48
C THR A 536 8.78 12.53 22.23
N GLY A 537 9.68 11.64 22.67
CA GLY A 537 10.87 11.97 23.45
C GLY A 537 12.14 11.23 23.00
N PRO A 538 13.24 11.34 23.78
CA PRO A 538 14.53 10.69 23.47
C PRO A 538 14.47 9.16 23.44
N LEU A 539 13.60 8.55 24.25
CA LEU A 539 13.35 7.13 24.30
C LEU A 539 11.83 6.89 24.29
N THR A 540 11.36 6.07 23.36
CA THR A 540 9.96 5.63 23.31
C THR A 540 9.93 4.10 23.25
N LEU A 541 9.28 3.48 24.23
CA LEU A 541 9.05 2.03 24.28
C LEU A 541 7.63 1.70 23.81
N ALA A 542 7.50 0.61 23.05
CA ALA A 542 6.21 0.05 22.68
C ALA A 542 6.30 -1.45 22.44
N GLU A 543 5.21 -2.16 22.64
CA GLU A 543 5.10 -3.58 22.31
C GLU A 543 4.92 -3.77 20.79
N ILE A 544 5.61 -4.77 20.25
CA ILE A 544 5.39 -5.34 18.91
C ILE A 544 5.00 -6.80 19.03
N HIS A 545 4.33 -7.36 18.02
CA HIS A 545 3.80 -8.72 18.06
C HIS A 545 4.32 -9.57 16.89
N PRO A 546 5.55 -10.12 16.97
CA PRO A 546 6.15 -10.90 15.88
C PRO A 546 5.28 -12.07 15.39
N ALA A 547 4.62 -12.80 16.29
CA ALA A 547 3.74 -13.90 15.91
C ALA A 547 2.55 -13.48 15.03
N GLN A 548 2.12 -12.21 15.07
CA GLN A 548 1.00 -11.71 14.27
C GLN A 548 1.36 -11.50 12.79
N ALA A 549 2.66 -11.47 12.43
CA ALA A 549 3.13 -11.40 11.05
C ALA A 549 2.80 -12.67 10.23
N LEU A 550 2.56 -13.78 10.92
CA LEU A 550 2.10 -15.04 10.32
C LEU A 550 0.64 -14.97 9.86
N ARG A 551 -0.16 -14.04 10.39
CA ARG A 551 -1.56 -13.88 10.01
C ARG A 551 -1.66 -12.95 8.81
N ARG A 552 -1.79 -13.54 7.62
CA ARG A 552 -1.85 -12.82 6.34
C ARG A 552 -3.19 -12.91 5.62
N MET A 553 -4.08 -13.80 6.08
CA MET A 553 -5.46 -13.92 5.60
C MET A 553 -6.29 -12.70 6.02
N LEU A 554 -6.48 -11.75 5.11
CA LEU A 554 -7.39 -10.61 5.30
C LEU A 554 -8.85 -11.07 5.32
N SER A 555 -9.19 -11.94 4.36
CA SER A 555 -10.50 -12.55 4.24
C SER A 555 -10.38 -13.98 3.74
N ARG A 556 -11.50 -14.70 3.63
CA ARG A 556 -11.53 -16.04 3.05
C ARG A 556 -10.85 -16.03 1.68
N SER A 557 -9.82 -16.86 1.52
CA SER A 557 -9.03 -16.98 0.29
C SER A 557 -8.34 -15.69 -0.18
N THR A 558 -8.06 -14.74 0.72
CA THR A 558 -7.38 -13.48 0.39
C THR A 558 -6.19 -13.25 1.30
N ASP A 559 -4.99 -13.58 0.82
CA ASP A 559 -3.71 -13.34 1.49
C ASP A 559 -3.11 -12.01 1.04
N LEU A 560 -2.70 -11.15 1.98
CA LEU A 560 -2.09 -9.84 1.65
C LEU A 560 -0.72 -9.92 0.97
N VAL A 561 0.01 -11.03 1.13
CA VAL A 561 1.38 -11.21 0.63
C VAL A 561 1.41 -12.24 -0.49
N ASP A 562 0.86 -13.42 -0.26
CA ASP A 562 0.86 -14.54 -1.22
C ASP A 562 -0.29 -14.43 -2.24
N GLY A 563 -1.34 -13.67 -1.92
CA GLY A 563 -2.46 -13.40 -2.82
C GLY A 563 -2.20 -12.23 -3.76
N ARG A 564 -1.02 -11.61 -3.71
CA ARG A 564 -0.59 -10.58 -4.66
C ARG A 564 -0.70 -11.11 -6.10
N PRO A 565 -0.93 -10.25 -7.11
CA PRO A 565 -1.09 -10.65 -8.49
C PRO A 565 0.26 -10.96 -9.16
N TRP A 566 1.04 -11.89 -8.61
CA TRP A 566 2.44 -12.15 -8.97
C TRP A 566 2.66 -12.46 -10.46
N ARG A 567 1.68 -13.07 -11.14
CA ARG A 567 1.71 -13.35 -12.60
C ARG A 567 1.63 -12.09 -13.45
N LEU A 568 1.08 -11.02 -12.89
CA LEU A 568 0.74 -9.75 -13.52
C LEU A 568 1.56 -8.60 -12.91
N SER A 569 2.68 -8.92 -12.28
CA SER A 569 3.61 -7.98 -11.67
C SER A 569 4.82 -7.69 -12.58
N GLY A 570 4.68 -7.86 -13.90
CA GLY A 570 5.78 -7.77 -14.86
C GLY A 570 6.41 -6.38 -14.88
N ALA A 571 5.58 -5.33 -14.82
CA ALA A 571 6.04 -3.94 -14.76
C ALA A 571 6.96 -3.65 -13.55
N LEU A 572 6.81 -4.38 -12.44
CA LEU A 572 7.67 -4.17 -11.27
C LEU A 572 9.10 -4.63 -11.53
N VAL A 573 9.30 -5.71 -12.28
CA VAL A 573 10.61 -6.33 -12.54
C VAL A 573 11.23 -5.90 -13.87
N ALA A 574 10.49 -5.16 -14.69
CA ALA A 574 10.99 -4.61 -15.94
C ALA A 574 12.07 -3.53 -15.68
N PRO A 575 13.14 -3.47 -16.49
CA PRO A 575 14.14 -2.41 -16.40
C PRO A 575 13.49 -1.02 -16.52
N SER A 576 13.95 -0.07 -15.71
CA SER A 576 13.49 1.32 -15.77
C SER A 576 13.69 1.90 -17.19
N GLY A 577 12.62 2.46 -17.78
CA GLY A 577 12.66 3.05 -19.11
C GLY A 577 12.47 2.08 -20.29
N ALA A 578 12.24 0.78 -20.04
CA ALA A 578 11.78 -0.12 -21.09
C ALA A 578 10.40 0.37 -21.61
N PRO A 579 10.19 0.48 -22.93
CA PRO A 579 8.88 0.84 -23.46
C PRO A 579 7.85 -0.17 -22.95
N ALA A 580 6.69 0.31 -22.50
CA ALA A 580 5.59 -0.56 -22.15
C ALA A 580 5.35 -1.53 -23.33
N PRO A 581 5.22 -2.84 -23.08
CA PRO A 581 4.87 -3.77 -24.15
C PRO A 581 3.58 -3.24 -24.78
N ARG A 582 3.62 -2.95 -26.08
CA ARG A 582 2.41 -2.58 -26.81
C ARG A 582 1.45 -3.77 -26.70
N PRO A 583 0.17 -3.54 -26.35
CA PRO A 583 -0.81 -4.62 -26.40
C PRO A 583 -0.82 -5.21 -27.82
N ALA A 584 -0.79 -6.54 -27.91
CA ALA A 584 -0.88 -7.28 -29.16
C ALA A 584 -2.27 -7.16 -29.78
#